data_AF-A0A3N5GHF0-F1
#
_entry.id   AF-A0A3N5GHF0-F1
#
_cell.length_a   1.000
_cell.length_b   1.000
_cell.length_c   1.000
_cell.angle_alpha   90.00
_cell.angle_beta   90.00
_cell.angle_gamma   90.00
#
_symmetry.space_group_name_H-M   'P 1'
#
loop_
_entity.id
_entity.type
_entity.pdbx_description
1 polymer ?
#
loop_
_entity_poly.entity_id
_entity_poly.type
_entity_poly.pdbx_seq_one_letter_code
_entity_poly.pdbx_strand_id
1 'polypeptide(L)'
;LPPANTRSELTVPLVFNGVVYGVLDVQSDQLDMFTEQDRLLFETLADAIASAIRNADLYRSEQWRRQVGDSLREVAGLLSANASLDQVMEAILTELERNLPADISAIWLLDEEDIYCAAVHGARPTDLERARQDYPEASAWLATALLSRQPIIRKPVDPMGPSALSAGFDVEHSAIAVSLRIGEQSVGVLTLVHHTPGRYGHEAQAMTTTFASYAAVAIENARLYDSAQEQAYASAALLQVAQAVVSLSDLDEILGTIVRVMPILVGVERAVIYSWDAAAELFRPKQEYGLPEEIKPQLWQPFLPDEFPLLTAAITQGQMVMCQDAHLGPENWLQTCPCSAEELESVTYSDDRLLVALPLMVKGEIFGVLLVEEAMGGRRFRNRRLEILNGIAQQVALAIQNDLFQQEMVARERLEIEVHLARQIQETFIPEILPEPPGWDISARWRTARQVGGDFYDIFEMPNQRLGLFIADVADKGMPAALFMALTRTLVRAAVLQTNSPSEALNQVNDLLYPDCRQGMFVTAVYGVLDTVTGKFTYANAGHN
;
A
#
# COMPACT_ATOMS: atom_id res chain seq x y z
N LEU A 1 37.73 -45.28 -44.80
CA LEU A 1 38.68 -45.71 -43.74
C LEU A 1 40.07 -45.70 -44.38
N PRO A 2 41.07 -45.09 -43.74
CA PRO A 2 42.44 -45.08 -44.26
C PRO A 2 42.97 -46.51 -44.44
N PRO A 3 43.93 -46.74 -45.36
CA PRO A 3 44.54 -48.05 -45.56
C PRO A 3 45.23 -48.52 -44.27
N ALA A 4 45.14 -49.82 -43.97
CA ALA A 4 45.72 -50.38 -42.74
C ALA A 4 47.26 -50.38 -42.70
N ASN A 5 47.92 -50.06 -43.82
CA ASN A 5 49.37 -50.03 -43.99
C ASN A 5 49.79 -48.78 -44.78
N THR A 6 49.54 -47.60 -44.21
CA THR A 6 49.93 -46.32 -44.81
C THR A 6 51.45 -46.22 -44.96
N ARG A 7 51.92 -46.01 -46.18
CA ARG A 7 53.35 -45.87 -46.55
C ARG A 7 53.68 -44.51 -47.18
N SER A 8 52.67 -43.70 -47.49
CA SER A 8 52.81 -42.31 -47.90
C SER A 8 51.54 -41.54 -47.51
N GLU A 9 51.68 -40.28 -47.11
CA GLU A 9 50.60 -39.42 -46.61
C GLU A 9 50.81 -37.99 -47.12
N LEU A 10 49.72 -37.35 -47.53
CA LEU A 10 49.67 -35.95 -47.91
C LEU A 10 48.53 -35.28 -47.14
N THR A 11 48.87 -34.29 -46.33
CA THR A 11 47.92 -33.50 -45.55
C THR A 11 47.90 -32.07 -46.03
N VAL A 12 46.70 -31.58 -46.35
CA VAL A 12 46.49 -30.25 -46.90
C VAL A 12 45.44 -29.53 -46.06
N PRO A 13 45.70 -28.31 -45.58
CA PRO A 13 44.72 -27.58 -44.78
C PRO A 13 43.56 -27.10 -45.67
N LEU A 14 42.33 -27.24 -45.17
CA LEU A 14 41.14 -26.65 -45.78
C LEU A 14 41.06 -25.18 -45.35
N VAL A 15 41.62 -24.26 -46.13
CA VAL A 15 41.71 -22.84 -45.76
C VAL A 15 40.79 -21.99 -46.64
N PHE A 16 40.08 -21.05 -46.03
CA PHE A 16 39.36 -20.00 -46.76
C PHE A 16 39.56 -18.65 -46.07
N ASN A 17 40.09 -17.65 -46.78
CA ASN A 17 40.42 -16.32 -46.25
C ASN A 17 41.26 -16.35 -44.95
N GLY A 18 42.21 -17.27 -44.84
CA GLY A 18 43.10 -17.38 -43.69
C GLY A 18 42.52 -18.12 -42.47
N VAL A 19 41.29 -18.63 -42.57
CA VAL A 19 40.67 -19.48 -41.54
C VAL A 19 40.75 -20.95 -41.97
N VAL A 20 41.22 -21.82 -41.07
CA VAL A 20 41.31 -23.27 -41.29
C VAL A 20 40.00 -23.93 -40.86
N TYR A 21 39.30 -24.57 -41.80
CA TYR A 21 38.03 -25.28 -41.59
C TYR A 21 38.24 -26.78 -41.31
N GLY A 22 39.43 -27.29 -41.57
CA GLY A 22 39.79 -28.69 -41.36
C GLY A 22 41.08 -29.06 -42.07
N VAL A 23 41.35 -30.36 -42.17
CA VAL A 23 42.49 -30.91 -42.90
C VAL A 23 41.98 -32.00 -43.83
N LEU A 24 42.39 -31.93 -45.10
CA LEU A 24 42.24 -33.03 -46.05
C LEU A 24 43.46 -33.94 -45.90
N ASP A 25 43.21 -35.13 -45.37
CA ASP A 25 44.23 -36.18 -45.21
C ASP A 25 44.06 -37.24 -46.30
N VAL A 26 45.11 -37.48 -47.07
CA VAL A 26 45.16 -38.42 -48.19
C VAL A 26 46.29 -39.42 -47.95
N GLN A 27 45.95 -40.71 -47.89
CA GLN A 27 46.88 -41.77 -47.52
C GLN A 27 46.98 -42.83 -48.62
N SER A 28 48.18 -43.41 -48.79
CA SER A 28 48.47 -44.48 -49.75
C SER A 28 49.29 -45.59 -49.11
N ASP A 29 49.10 -46.83 -49.57
CA ASP A 29 49.90 -48.01 -49.22
C ASP A 29 51.13 -48.20 -50.14
N GLN A 30 51.33 -47.31 -51.13
CA GLN A 30 52.52 -47.26 -51.97
C GLN A 30 53.52 -46.22 -51.42
N LEU A 31 54.82 -46.54 -51.48
CA LEU A 31 55.90 -45.66 -51.07
C LEU A 31 56.13 -44.59 -52.15
N ASP A 32 56.41 -43.35 -51.75
CA ASP A 32 56.68 -42.19 -52.61
C ASP A 32 55.55 -41.91 -53.63
N MET A 33 54.30 -42.17 -53.23
CA MET A 33 53.14 -42.03 -54.11
C MET A 33 52.80 -40.58 -54.48
N PHE A 34 53.03 -39.63 -53.57
CA PHE A 34 52.61 -38.23 -53.76
C PHE A 34 53.78 -37.37 -54.24
N THR A 35 53.57 -36.69 -55.36
CA THR A 35 54.52 -35.75 -55.97
C THR A 35 54.11 -34.30 -55.69
N GLU A 36 54.99 -33.33 -56.02
CA GLU A 36 54.66 -31.89 -55.96
C GLU A 36 53.48 -31.52 -56.86
N GLN A 37 53.24 -32.23 -57.97
CA GLN A 37 52.05 -32.00 -58.80
C GLN A 37 50.77 -32.45 -58.09
N ASP A 38 50.82 -33.56 -57.34
CA ASP A 38 49.69 -34.04 -56.55
C ASP A 38 49.39 -33.08 -55.40
N ARG A 39 50.42 -32.53 -54.76
CA ARG A 39 50.26 -31.49 -53.74
C ARG A 39 49.48 -30.29 -54.26
N LEU A 40 49.87 -29.72 -55.40
CA LEU A 40 49.18 -28.58 -56.01
C LEU A 40 47.71 -28.90 -56.38
N LEU A 41 47.46 -30.13 -56.83
CA LEU A 41 46.11 -30.61 -57.13
C LEU A 41 45.25 -30.70 -55.86
N PHE A 42 45.79 -31.30 -54.79
CA PHE A 42 45.09 -31.44 -53.51
C PHE A 42 44.94 -30.11 -52.76
N GLU A 43 45.85 -29.14 -52.92
CA GLU A 43 45.69 -27.74 -52.48
C GLU A 43 44.51 -27.07 -53.18
N THR A 44 44.39 -27.22 -54.51
CA THR A 44 43.25 -26.67 -55.26
C THR A 44 41.92 -27.32 -54.85
N LEU A 45 41.92 -28.64 -54.61
CA LEU A 45 40.76 -29.37 -54.09
C LEU A 45 40.41 -28.94 -52.66
N ALA A 46 41.42 -28.76 -51.80
CA ALA A 46 41.24 -28.30 -50.43
C ALA A 46 40.60 -26.91 -50.38
N ASP A 47 41.00 -25.98 -51.25
CA ASP A 47 40.40 -24.65 -51.38
C ASP A 47 38.92 -24.72 -51.82
N ALA A 48 38.62 -25.60 -52.78
CA ALA A 48 37.25 -25.82 -53.26
C ALA A 48 36.36 -26.45 -52.18
N ILE A 49 36.89 -27.43 -51.43
CA ILE A 49 36.21 -28.08 -50.31
C ILE A 49 35.99 -27.08 -49.17
N ALA A 50 37.00 -26.28 -48.80
CA ALA A 50 36.88 -25.23 -47.79
C ALA A 50 35.79 -24.21 -48.16
N SER A 51 35.77 -23.79 -49.42
CA SER A 51 34.73 -22.89 -49.95
C SER A 51 33.33 -23.52 -49.90
N ALA A 52 33.21 -24.81 -50.25
CA ALA A 52 31.95 -25.53 -50.23
C ALA A 52 31.42 -25.73 -48.81
N ILE A 53 32.29 -26.10 -47.85
CA ILE A 53 31.96 -26.21 -46.43
C ILE A 53 31.46 -24.85 -45.91
N ARG A 54 32.23 -23.78 -46.15
CA ARG A 54 31.86 -22.42 -45.74
C ARG A 54 30.53 -21.96 -46.33
N ASN A 55 30.27 -22.25 -47.60
CA ASN A 55 29.00 -21.90 -48.24
C ASN A 55 27.84 -22.73 -47.70
N ALA A 56 28.05 -24.02 -47.41
CA ALA A 56 27.05 -24.87 -46.79
C ALA A 56 26.73 -24.40 -45.36
N ASP A 57 27.74 -24.03 -44.58
CA ASP A 57 27.57 -23.51 -43.21
C ASP A 57 26.85 -22.16 -43.21
N LEU A 58 27.22 -21.25 -44.13
CA LEU A 58 26.53 -19.98 -44.30
C LEU A 58 25.07 -20.17 -44.70
N TYR A 59 24.81 -21.06 -45.66
CA TYR A 59 23.44 -21.34 -46.12
C TYR A 59 22.60 -21.96 -45.00
N ARG A 60 23.13 -22.94 -44.27
CA ARG A 60 22.45 -23.53 -43.10
C ARG A 60 22.20 -22.48 -42.02
N SER A 61 23.19 -21.65 -41.70
CA SER A 61 23.04 -20.57 -40.71
C SER A 61 22.00 -19.54 -41.13
N GLU A 62 21.91 -19.21 -42.41
CA GLU A 62 20.94 -18.25 -42.95
C GLU A 62 19.51 -18.82 -42.93
N GLN A 63 19.32 -20.05 -43.44
CA GLN A 63 18.04 -20.75 -43.39
C GLN A 63 17.56 -20.92 -41.95
N TRP A 64 18.47 -21.29 -41.05
CA TRP A 64 18.19 -21.39 -39.63
C TRP A 64 17.72 -20.07 -39.02
N ARG A 65 18.44 -18.97 -39.26
CA ARG A 65 18.05 -17.64 -38.75
C ARG A 65 16.66 -17.24 -39.23
N ARG A 66 16.27 -17.60 -40.46
CA ARG A 66 14.91 -17.37 -40.95
C ARG A 66 13.89 -18.24 -40.25
N GLN A 67 14.16 -19.54 -40.13
CA GLN A 67 13.23 -20.49 -39.51
C GLN A 67 12.99 -20.16 -38.02
N VAL A 68 14.06 -19.87 -37.27
CA VAL A 68 13.96 -19.38 -35.89
C VAL A 68 13.26 -18.02 -35.83
N GLY A 69 13.56 -17.11 -36.76
CA GLY A 69 12.88 -15.81 -36.83
C GLY A 69 11.37 -15.93 -37.05
N ASP A 70 10.91 -16.89 -37.86
CA ASP A 70 9.50 -17.13 -38.14
C ASP A 70 8.81 -17.85 -36.96
N SER A 71 9.44 -18.88 -36.40
CA SER A 71 8.99 -19.56 -35.18
C SER A 71 8.85 -18.62 -33.98
N LEU A 72 9.81 -17.70 -33.79
CA LEU A 72 9.76 -16.73 -32.69
C LEU A 72 8.79 -15.58 -32.96
N ARG A 73 8.44 -15.31 -34.23
CA ARG A 73 7.34 -14.40 -34.57
C ARG A 73 5.98 -14.99 -34.17
N GLU A 74 5.84 -16.32 -34.15
CA GLU A 74 4.66 -17.01 -33.61
C GLU A 74 4.56 -16.86 -32.08
N VAL A 75 5.67 -17.02 -31.35
CA VAL A 75 5.75 -16.73 -29.90
C VAL A 75 5.48 -15.25 -29.60
N ALA A 76 6.02 -14.33 -30.41
CA ALA A 76 5.70 -12.90 -30.30
C ALA A 76 4.23 -12.60 -30.62
N GLY A 77 3.57 -13.42 -31.45
CA GLY A 77 2.15 -13.36 -31.70
C GLY A 77 1.29 -13.68 -30.47
N LEU A 78 1.77 -14.56 -29.58
CA LEU A 78 1.10 -14.87 -28.32
C LEU A 78 1.05 -13.66 -27.37
N LEU A 79 2.07 -12.80 -27.39
CA LEU A 79 2.08 -11.55 -26.63
C LEU A 79 0.96 -10.59 -27.09
N SER A 80 0.62 -10.61 -28.38
CA SER A 80 -0.50 -9.83 -28.92
C SER A 80 -1.87 -10.43 -28.57
N ALA A 81 -1.92 -11.66 -28.09
CA ALA A 81 -3.14 -12.38 -27.75
C ALA A 81 -3.46 -12.36 -26.25
N ASN A 82 -2.79 -11.50 -25.47
CA ASN A 82 -2.89 -11.45 -24.00
C ASN A 82 -2.59 -12.82 -23.35
N ALA A 83 -1.60 -13.56 -23.88
CA ALA A 83 -1.18 -14.82 -23.28
C ALA A 83 -0.53 -14.56 -21.91
N SER A 84 -0.81 -15.42 -20.92
CA SER A 84 -0.22 -15.34 -19.59
C SER A 84 1.27 -15.69 -19.62
N LEU A 85 2.04 -15.24 -18.62
CA LEU A 85 3.47 -15.56 -18.51
C LEU A 85 3.77 -17.07 -18.65
N ASP A 86 2.99 -17.95 -18.01
CA ASP A 86 3.15 -19.41 -18.12
C ASP A 86 3.02 -19.91 -19.57
N GLN A 87 2.05 -19.37 -20.32
CA GLN A 87 1.81 -19.78 -21.70
C GLN A 87 2.95 -19.34 -22.61
N VAL A 88 3.53 -18.16 -22.33
CA VAL A 88 4.71 -17.67 -23.04
C VAL A 88 5.91 -18.56 -22.76
N MET A 89 6.17 -18.91 -21.50
CA MET A 89 7.29 -19.78 -21.13
C MET A 89 7.15 -21.20 -21.72
N GLU A 90 5.95 -21.78 -21.68
CA GLU A 90 5.66 -23.08 -22.30
C GLU A 90 5.89 -23.06 -23.82
N ALA A 91 5.43 -22.00 -24.49
CA ALA A 91 5.65 -21.83 -25.92
C ALA A 91 7.14 -21.68 -26.27
N ILE A 92 7.91 -20.98 -25.43
CA ILE A 92 9.37 -20.84 -25.59
C ILE A 92 10.04 -22.21 -25.49
N LEU A 93 9.74 -23.01 -24.46
CA LEU A 93 10.33 -24.34 -24.29
C LEU A 93 9.93 -25.29 -25.43
N THR A 94 8.65 -25.29 -25.81
CA THR A 94 8.14 -26.08 -26.94
C THR A 94 8.88 -25.76 -28.23
N GLU A 95 9.08 -24.46 -28.52
CA GLU A 95 9.74 -24.05 -29.75
C GLU A 95 11.25 -24.29 -29.72
N LEU A 96 11.86 -24.19 -28.54
CA LEU A 96 13.26 -24.54 -28.36
C LEU A 96 13.50 -26.03 -28.63
N GLU A 97 12.66 -26.94 -28.11
CA GLU A 97 12.85 -28.39 -28.24
C GLU A 97 12.69 -28.91 -29.67
N ARG A 98 11.90 -28.22 -30.50
CA ARG A 98 11.82 -28.52 -31.95
C ARG A 98 13.14 -28.32 -32.67
N ASN A 99 14.01 -27.49 -32.09
CA ASN A 99 15.16 -26.87 -32.71
C ASN A 99 16.48 -27.38 -32.08
N LEU A 100 16.45 -27.66 -30.77
CA LEU A 100 17.56 -28.19 -29.98
C LEU A 100 17.09 -29.42 -29.20
N PRO A 101 17.62 -30.62 -29.48
CA PRO A 101 17.29 -31.82 -28.74
C PRO A 101 17.78 -31.71 -27.28
N ALA A 102 16.86 -31.82 -26.34
CA ALA A 102 17.12 -31.90 -24.90
C ALA A 102 16.22 -32.97 -24.28
N ASP A 103 16.68 -33.64 -23.23
CA ASP A 103 15.83 -34.51 -22.41
C ASP A 103 15.05 -33.69 -21.38
N ILE A 104 15.67 -32.63 -20.85
CA ILE A 104 15.08 -31.70 -19.91
C ILE A 104 15.47 -30.28 -20.32
N SER A 105 14.47 -29.41 -20.45
CA SER A 105 14.65 -27.98 -20.66
C SER A 105 13.92 -27.21 -19.55
N ALA A 106 14.53 -26.15 -19.02
CA ALA A 106 13.94 -25.39 -17.92
C ALA A 106 14.27 -23.90 -18.01
N ILE A 107 13.27 -23.07 -17.68
CA ILE A 107 13.40 -21.63 -17.46
C ILE A 107 13.39 -21.40 -15.96
N TRP A 108 14.43 -20.71 -15.50
CA TRP A 108 14.61 -20.25 -14.13
C TRP A 108 14.48 -18.74 -14.13
N LEU A 109 13.64 -18.17 -13.27
CA LEU A 109 13.48 -16.72 -13.15
C LEU A 109 14.11 -16.22 -11.86
N LEU A 110 14.69 -15.03 -11.93
CA LEU A 110 15.23 -14.32 -10.78
C LEU A 110 14.14 -13.40 -10.21
N ASP A 111 13.83 -13.58 -8.93
CA ASP A 111 12.98 -12.66 -8.18
C ASP A 111 13.74 -12.15 -6.95
N GLU A 112 14.00 -10.84 -6.97
CA GLU A 112 14.93 -10.16 -6.06
C GLU A 112 16.31 -10.82 -6.01
N GLU A 113 16.53 -11.72 -5.04
CA GLU A 113 17.78 -12.45 -4.83
C GLU A 113 17.64 -13.99 -4.93
N ASP A 114 16.43 -14.53 -5.06
CA ASP A 114 16.22 -15.98 -5.20
C ASP A 114 15.88 -16.36 -6.65
N ILE A 115 16.33 -17.55 -7.04
CA ILE A 115 16.10 -18.12 -8.36
C ILE A 115 15.21 -19.34 -8.23
N TYR A 116 14.10 -19.37 -8.99
CA TYR A 116 13.14 -20.47 -8.96
C TYR A 116 12.82 -20.96 -10.38
N CYS A 117 12.41 -22.22 -10.48
CA CYS A 117 12.00 -22.91 -11.68
C CYS A 117 10.60 -22.44 -12.08
N ALA A 118 10.53 -21.61 -13.11
CA ALA A 118 9.29 -21.01 -13.59
C ALA A 118 8.60 -21.89 -14.64
N ALA A 119 9.36 -22.63 -15.45
CA ALA A 119 8.83 -23.60 -16.41
C ALA A 119 9.84 -24.72 -16.67
N VAL A 120 9.34 -25.91 -16.99
CA VAL A 120 10.17 -27.09 -17.29
C VAL A 120 9.44 -28.05 -18.21
N HIS A 121 10.17 -28.63 -19.15
CA HIS A 121 9.79 -29.80 -19.93
C HIS A 121 10.68 -30.99 -19.59
N GLY A 122 10.13 -32.20 -19.71
CA GLY A 122 10.86 -33.45 -19.48
C GLY A 122 11.05 -33.83 -17.99
N ALA A 123 10.60 -32.99 -17.06
CA ALA A 123 10.65 -33.24 -15.62
C ALA A 123 9.52 -32.52 -14.86
N ARG A 124 9.44 -32.70 -13.54
CA ARG A 124 8.50 -31.96 -12.67
C ARG A 124 9.21 -30.77 -12.00
N PRO A 125 8.59 -29.58 -11.94
CA PRO A 125 9.21 -28.40 -11.29
C PRO A 125 9.66 -28.67 -9.86
N THR A 126 8.86 -29.43 -9.09
CA THR A 126 9.15 -29.77 -7.69
C THR A 126 10.41 -30.60 -7.50
N ASP A 127 10.76 -31.44 -8.48
CA ASP A 127 11.94 -32.29 -8.41
C ASP A 127 13.21 -31.47 -8.68
N LEU A 128 13.12 -30.50 -9.59
CA LEU A 128 14.19 -29.55 -9.88
C LEU A 128 14.43 -28.59 -8.70
N GLU A 129 13.36 -28.06 -8.10
CA GLU A 129 13.48 -27.19 -6.91
C GLU A 129 14.09 -27.93 -5.73
N ARG A 130 13.65 -29.17 -5.47
CA ARG A 130 14.25 -30.00 -4.44
C ARG A 130 15.73 -30.24 -4.71
N ALA A 131 16.10 -30.57 -5.96
CA ALA A 131 17.51 -30.75 -6.32
C ALA A 131 18.33 -29.45 -6.18
N ARG A 132 17.75 -28.28 -6.43
CA ARG A 132 18.41 -26.98 -6.20
C ARG A 132 18.71 -26.75 -4.72
N GLN A 133 17.75 -27.11 -3.84
CA GLN A 133 17.85 -26.92 -2.39
C GLN A 133 18.76 -27.95 -1.72
N ASP A 134 18.66 -29.22 -2.12
CA ASP A 134 19.40 -30.34 -1.50
C ASP A 134 20.89 -30.35 -1.88
N TYR A 135 21.24 -29.79 -3.04
CA TYR A 135 22.60 -29.84 -3.59
C TYR A 135 23.19 -28.45 -3.83
N PRO A 136 24.17 -27.99 -3.03
CA PRO A 136 24.81 -26.69 -3.20
C PRO A 136 25.46 -26.47 -4.57
N GLU A 137 25.96 -27.54 -5.19
CA GLU A 137 26.56 -27.50 -6.53
C GLU A 137 25.56 -27.13 -7.64
N ALA A 138 24.30 -27.49 -7.46
CA ALA A 138 23.22 -27.19 -8.39
C ALA A 138 22.97 -25.68 -8.47
N SER A 139 23.00 -25.01 -7.32
CA SER A 139 22.90 -23.56 -7.22
C SER A 139 24.12 -22.86 -7.80
N ALA A 140 25.33 -23.42 -7.63
CA ALA A 140 26.56 -22.87 -8.22
C ALA A 140 26.55 -22.91 -9.77
N TRP A 141 26.00 -23.97 -10.37
CA TRP A 141 25.81 -24.05 -11.83
C TRP A 141 24.90 -22.92 -12.35
N LEU A 142 23.75 -22.73 -11.72
CA LEU A 142 22.80 -21.67 -12.10
C LEU A 142 23.40 -20.26 -11.91
N ALA A 143 24.07 -20.01 -10.79
CA ALA A 143 24.72 -18.73 -10.51
C ALA A 143 25.81 -18.40 -11.56
N THR A 144 26.59 -19.41 -11.97
CA THR A 144 27.61 -19.25 -13.02
C THR A 144 26.97 -18.87 -14.35
N ALA A 145 25.85 -19.51 -14.72
CA ALA A 145 25.11 -19.18 -15.93
C ALA A 145 24.53 -17.76 -15.89
N LEU A 146 23.95 -17.37 -14.75
CA LEU A 146 23.34 -16.05 -14.53
C LEU A 146 24.34 -14.90 -14.70
N LEU A 147 25.56 -15.07 -14.17
CA LEU A 147 26.65 -14.10 -14.26
C LEU A 147 27.33 -14.07 -15.64
N SER A 148 27.22 -15.16 -16.41
CA SER A 148 27.83 -15.24 -17.73
C SER A 148 27.04 -14.46 -18.78
N ARG A 149 27.76 -13.76 -19.67
CA ARG A 149 27.19 -13.09 -20.86
C ARG A 149 27.08 -14.00 -22.09
N GLN A 150 27.72 -15.16 -22.06
CA GLN A 150 27.66 -16.15 -23.14
C GLN A 150 27.13 -17.46 -22.58
N PRO A 151 26.48 -18.30 -23.40
CA PRO A 151 26.06 -19.61 -22.93
C PRO A 151 27.29 -20.43 -22.51
N ILE A 152 27.15 -21.10 -21.38
CA ILE A 152 28.14 -22.00 -20.82
C ILE A 152 27.77 -23.44 -21.19
N ILE A 153 28.70 -24.15 -21.83
CA ILE A 153 28.58 -25.59 -22.07
C ILE A 153 29.30 -26.29 -20.94
N ARG A 154 28.59 -27.17 -20.24
CA ARG A 154 29.10 -27.91 -19.10
C ARG A 154 30.18 -28.89 -19.54
N LYS A 155 31.32 -28.88 -18.86
CA LYS A 155 32.35 -29.94 -18.94
C LYS A 155 32.13 -30.96 -17.82
N PRO A 156 32.62 -32.20 -17.94
CA PRO A 156 32.50 -33.21 -16.88
C PRO A 156 33.01 -32.77 -15.50
N VAL A 157 33.96 -31.84 -15.46
CA VAL A 157 34.53 -31.26 -14.22
C VAL A 157 33.70 -30.15 -13.60
N ASP A 158 32.72 -29.60 -14.33
CA ASP A 158 31.87 -28.51 -13.86
C ASP A 158 30.72 -29.07 -12.99
N PRO A 159 30.21 -28.29 -12.03
CA PRO A 159 29.08 -28.65 -11.18
C PRO A 159 27.87 -29.16 -11.98
N MET A 160 27.16 -30.15 -11.44
CA MET A 160 25.91 -30.62 -12.04
C MET A 160 24.77 -29.67 -11.70
N GLY A 161 23.94 -29.36 -12.70
CA GLY A 161 22.76 -28.52 -12.51
C GLY A 161 21.56 -29.30 -11.92
N PRO A 162 20.52 -28.60 -11.41
CA PRO A 162 19.36 -29.24 -10.79
C PRO A 162 18.64 -30.22 -11.72
N SER A 163 18.53 -29.89 -13.01
CA SER A 163 17.88 -30.74 -14.02
C SER A 163 18.55 -32.11 -14.14
N ALA A 164 19.89 -32.18 -14.21
CA ALA A 164 20.63 -33.43 -14.33
C ALA A 164 20.56 -34.27 -13.04
N LEU A 165 20.67 -33.61 -11.88
CA LEU A 165 20.60 -34.26 -10.56
C LEU A 165 19.21 -34.86 -10.30
N SER A 166 18.15 -34.10 -10.62
CA SER A 166 16.76 -34.58 -10.46
C SER A 166 16.45 -35.83 -11.29
N ALA A 167 17.11 -35.97 -12.44
CA ALA A 167 16.93 -37.09 -13.36
C ALA A 167 17.92 -38.25 -13.15
N GLY A 168 18.88 -38.10 -12.22
CA GLY A 168 19.90 -39.11 -11.93
C GLY A 168 20.87 -39.35 -13.09
N PHE A 169 21.22 -38.32 -13.86
CA PHE A 169 22.15 -38.46 -14.99
C PHE A 169 23.59 -38.68 -14.54
N ASP A 170 24.39 -39.35 -15.39
CA ASP A 170 25.82 -39.54 -15.17
C ASP A 170 26.61 -38.22 -15.32
N VAL A 171 27.79 -38.12 -14.72
CA VAL A 171 28.69 -36.94 -14.78
C VAL A 171 29.09 -36.57 -16.22
N GLU A 172 29.12 -37.55 -17.12
CA GLU A 172 29.49 -37.34 -18.54
C GLU A 172 28.37 -36.71 -19.39
N HIS A 173 27.17 -36.43 -18.84
CA HIS A 173 26.07 -35.84 -19.59
C HIS A 173 26.41 -34.46 -20.18
N SER A 174 25.66 -34.07 -21.22
CA SER A 174 25.78 -32.75 -21.83
C SER A 174 24.78 -31.77 -21.23
N ALA A 175 25.25 -30.58 -20.89
CA ALA A 175 24.38 -29.48 -20.49
C ALA A 175 24.85 -28.16 -21.11
N ILE A 176 23.90 -27.28 -21.42
CA ILE A 176 24.15 -25.89 -21.80
C ILE A 176 23.22 -24.99 -20.98
N ALA A 177 23.76 -23.90 -20.45
CA ALA A 177 23.00 -22.90 -19.73
C ALA A 177 23.30 -21.50 -20.27
N VAL A 178 22.29 -20.64 -20.28
CA VAL A 178 22.39 -19.28 -20.80
C VAL A 178 21.57 -18.33 -19.94
N SER A 179 22.09 -17.14 -19.70
CA SER A 179 21.34 -16.09 -19.01
C SER A 179 20.27 -15.49 -19.93
N LEU A 180 19.07 -15.30 -19.37
CA LEU A 180 17.99 -14.54 -20.00
C LEU A 180 18.22 -13.07 -19.67
N ARG A 181 18.69 -12.28 -20.63
CA ARG A 181 19.13 -10.88 -20.39
C ARG A 181 18.38 -9.86 -21.24
N ILE A 182 18.14 -8.70 -20.63
CA ILE A 182 17.65 -7.49 -21.29
C ILE A 182 18.62 -6.36 -20.98
N GLY A 183 19.35 -5.92 -22.00
CA GLY A 183 20.46 -4.99 -21.80
C GLY A 183 21.50 -5.57 -20.84
N GLU A 184 21.69 -4.90 -19.70
CA GLU A 184 22.65 -5.31 -18.66
C GLU A 184 22.05 -6.13 -17.51
N GLN A 185 20.73 -6.25 -17.45
CA GLN A 185 20.03 -7.00 -16.40
C GLN A 185 19.74 -8.43 -16.84
N SER A 186 19.91 -9.39 -15.92
CA SER A 186 19.53 -10.79 -16.11
C SER A 186 18.21 -11.04 -15.41
N VAL A 187 17.19 -11.48 -16.15
CA VAL A 187 15.87 -11.83 -15.62
C VAL A 187 15.77 -13.31 -15.24
N GLY A 188 16.74 -14.12 -15.64
CA GLY A 188 16.73 -15.56 -15.35
C GLY A 188 17.82 -16.36 -16.06
N VAL A 189 17.66 -17.69 -16.08
CA VAL A 189 18.55 -18.66 -16.75
C VAL A 189 17.70 -19.67 -17.52
N LEU A 190 18.11 -20.01 -18.73
CA LEU A 190 17.57 -21.12 -19.50
C LEU A 190 18.60 -22.25 -19.52
N THR A 191 18.17 -23.46 -19.15
CA THR A 191 19.05 -24.65 -19.07
C THR A 191 18.52 -25.77 -19.94
N LEU A 192 19.42 -26.45 -20.66
CA LEU A 192 19.13 -27.64 -21.46
C LEU A 192 20.08 -28.76 -21.06
N VAL A 193 19.53 -29.95 -20.85
CA VAL A 193 20.31 -31.14 -20.45
C VAL A 193 19.96 -32.31 -21.35
N HIS A 194 20.98 -33.09 -21.72
CA HIS A 194 20.84 -34.30 -22.52
C HIS A 194 21.79 -35.39 -22.00
N HIS A 195 21.31 -36.62 -21.86
CA HIS A 195 22.03 -37.75 -21.28
C HIS A 195 23.27 -38.14 -22.09
N THR A 196 23.25 -37.95 -23.41
CA THR A 196 24.41 -38.24 -24.30
C THR A 196 25.53 -37.20 -24.12
N PRO A 197 26.79 -37.61 -23.87
CA PRO A 197 27.96 -36.72 -23.80
C PRO A 197 28.28 -35.99 -25.11
N GLY A 198 28.91 -34.81 -25.03
CA GLY A 198 29.37 -34.03 -26.18
C GLY A 198 28.29 -33.53 -27.16
N ARG A 199 27.03 -33.45 -26.71
CA ARG A 199 25.86 -33.13 -27.56
C ARG A 199 25.82 -31.66 -27.99
N TYR A 200 26.29 -30.75 -27.14
CA TYR A 200 26.24 -29.31 -27.38
C TYR A 200 27.60 -28.78 -27.83
N GLY A 201 27.62 -28.05 -28.94
CA GLY A 201 28.82 -27.40 -29.51
C GLY A 201 28.55 -25.94 -29.90
N HIS A 202 29.42 -25.36 -30.72
CA HIS A 202 29.32 -23.95 -31.13
C HIS A 202 27.99 -23.58 -31.79
N GLU A 203 27.41 -24.49 -32.58
CA GLU A 203 26.11 -24.29 -33.19
C GLU A 203 25.01 -24.17 -32.13
N ALA A 204 24.95 -25.11 -31.17
CA ALA A 204 24.02 -25.06 -30.05
C ALA A 204 24.21 -23.78 -29.21
N GLN A 205 25.45 -23.33 -29.00
CA GLN A 205 25.74 -22.08 -28.31
C GLN A 205 25.12 -20.86 -29.03
N ALA A 206 25.28 -20.77 -30.35
CA ALA A 206 24.70 -19.68 -31.14
C ALA A 206 23.16 -19.73 -31.14
N MET A 207 22.59 -20.93 -31.23
CA MET A 207 21.14 -21.16 -31.17
C MET A 207 20.57 -20.73 -29.82
N THR A 208 21.13 -21.26 -28.73
CA THR A 208 20.69 -20.99 -27.36
C THR A 208 20.84 -19.52 -26.98
N THR A 209 21.89 -18.82 -27.46
CA THR A 209 22.02 -17.36 -27.30
C THR A 209 20.86 -16.59 -27.92
N THR A 210 20.48 -16.99 -29.15
CA THR A 210 19.40 -16.36 -29.90
C THR A 210 18.08 -16.57 -29.16
N PHE A 211 17.76 -17.82 -28.82
CA PHE A 211 16.55 -18.16 -28.05
C PHE A 211 16.48 -17.42 -26.71
N ALA A 212 17.58 -17.36 -25.95
CA ALA A 212 17.63 -16.67 -24.67
C ALA A 212 17.31 -15.17 -24.79
N SER A 213 17.84 -14.51 -25.82
CA SER A 213 17.60 -13.08 -26.05
C SER A 213 16.12 -12.80 -26.33
N TYR A 214 15.47 -13.63 -27.15
CA TYR A 214 14.05 -13.50 -27.46
C TYR A 214 13.16 -13.89 -26.29
N ALA A 215 13.49 -14.99 -25.60
CA ALA A 215 12.80 -15.45 -24.42
C ALA A 215 12.81 -14.39 -23.32
N ALA A 216 13.96 -13.77 -23.06
CA ALA A 216 14.07 -12.68 -22.09
C ALA A 216 13.11 -11.53 -22.41
N VAL A 217 13.11 -11.04 -23.66
CA VAL A 217 12.21 -9.95 -24.09
C VAL A 217 10.74 -10.36 -23.98
N ALA A 218 10.38 -11.59 -24.36
CA ALA A 218 9.00 -12.07 -24.30
C ALA A 218 8.51 -12.23 -22.85
N ILE A 219 9.34 -12.81 -21.98
CA ILE A 219 9.07 -12.98 -20.54
C ILE A 219 8.89 -11.62 -19.88
N GLU A 220 9.77 -10.65 -20.16
CA GLU A 220 9.66 -9.31 -19.57
C GLU A 220 8.43 -8.56 -20.08
N ASN A 221 8.12 -8.63 -21.37
CA ASN A 221 6.91 -8.02 -21.91
C ASN A 221 5.65 -8.63 -21.27
N ALA A 222 5.61 -9.95 -21.10
CA ALA A 222 4.51 -10.61 -20.41
C ALA A 222 4.43 -10.18 -18.95
N ARG A 223 5.55 -10.11 -18.22
CA ARG A 223 5.62 -9.64 -16.82
C ARG A 223 5.15 -8.18 -16.69
N LEU A 224 5.60 -7.30 -17.57
CA LEU A 224 5.20 -5.89 -17.59
C LEU A 224 3.72 -5.73 -17.94
N TYR A 225 3.21 -6.54 -18.87
CA TYR A 225 1.80 -6.51 -19.24
C TYR A 225 0.91 -7.00 -18.09
N ASP A 226 1.25 -8.13 -17.47
CA ASP A 226 0.55 -8.68 -16.31
C ASP A 226 0.55 -7.64 -15.17
N SER A 227 1.72 -7.06 -14.86
CA SER A 227 1.85 -6.01 -13.84
C SER A 227 1.05 -4.74 -14.19
N ALA A 228 1.04 -4.30 -15.45
CA ALA A 228 0.26 -3.14 -15.87
C ALA A 228 -1.25 -3.39 -15.80
N GLN A 229 -1.71 -4.58 -16.18
CA GLN A 229 -3.11 -4.98 -16.08
C GLN A 229 -3.54 -5.07 -14.62
N GLU A 230 -2.71 -5.64 -13.76
CA GLU A 230 -2.91 -5.68 -12.31
C GLU A 230 -2.94 -4.28 -11.68
N GLN A 231 -2.03 -3.38 -12.12
CA GLN A 231 -2.01 -1.96 -11.75
C GLN A 231 -3.35 -1.30 -12.05
N ALA A 232 -3.81 -1.43 -13.30
CA ALA A 232 -5.05 -0.84 -13.78
C ALA A 232 -6.26 -1.37 -13.01
N TYR A 233 -6.31 -2.68 -12.73
CA TYR A 233 -7.40 -3.30 -11.97
C TYR A 233 -7.54 -2.71 -10.57
N ALA A 234 -6.45 -2.65 -9.78
CA ALA A 234 -6.56 -2.09 -8.43
C ALA A 234 -6.85 -0.60 -8.44
N SER A 235 -6.29 0.17 -9.37
CA SER A 235 -6.62 1.59 -9.50
C SER A 235 -8.11 1.79 -9.79
N ALA A 236 -8.71 0.97 -10.65
CA ALA A 236 -10.15 1.01 -10.91
C ALA A 236 -10.97 0.62 -9.67
N ALA A 237 -10.58 -0.43 -8.95
CA ALA A 237 -11.23 -0.87 -7.72
C ALA A 237 -11.20 0.22 -6.63
N LEU A 238 -10.03 0.81 -6.38
CA LEU A 238 -9.87 1.89 -5.40
C LEU A 238 -10.62 3.16 -5.79
N LEU A 239 -10.63 3.51 -7.09
CA LEU A 239 -11.40 4.65 -7.59
C LEU A 239 -12.91 4.46 -7.36
N GLN A 240 -13.42 3.25 -7.59
CA GLN A 240 -14.84 2.92 -7.37
C GLN A 240 -15.22 3.07 -5.88
N VAL A 241 -14.35 2.62 -4.97
CA VAL A 241 -14.53 2.79 -3.52
C VAL A 241 -14.46 4.26 -3.12
N ALA A 242 -13.46 5.00 -3.61
CA ALA A 242 -13.31 6.43 -3.32
C ALA A 242 -14.50 7.27 -3.83
N GLN A 243 -15.06 6.92 -5.00
CA GLN A 243 -16.27 7.57 -5.52
C GLN A 243 -17.49 7.32 -4.64
N ALA A 244 -17.65 6.10 -4.10
CA ALA A 244 -18.72 5.79 -3.16
C ALA A 244 -18.62 6.66 -1.90
N VAL A 245 -17.41 6.85 -1.37
CA VAL A 245 -17.13 7.73 -0.21
C VAL A 245 -17.53 9.17 -0.47
N VAL A 246 -17.23 9.71 -1.66
CA VAL A 246 -17.52 11.12 -1.99
C VAL A 246 -19.01 11.37 -2.28
N SER A 247 -19.74 10.35 -2.73
CA SER A 247 -21.13 10.50 -3.19
C SER A 247 -22.20 10.53 -2.10
N LEU A 248 -21.85 10.14 -0.87
CA LEU A 248 -22.79 9.94 0.23
C LEU A 248 -22.46 10.89 1.39
N SER A 249 -23.48 11.35 2.12
CA SER A 249 -23.31 12.26 3.26
C SER A 249 -23.40 11.57 4.63
N ASP A 250 -23.78 10.30 4.66
CA ASP A 250 -23.97 9.52 5.88
C ASP A 250 -22.91 8.43 6.00
N LEU A 251 -22.23 8.37 7.16
CA LEU A 251 -21.12 7.43 7.37
C LEU A 251 -21.59 5.97 7.27
N ASP A 252 -22.73 5.61 7.83
CA ASP A 252 -23.21 4.22 7.81
C ASP A 252 -23.57 3.79 6.38
N GLU A 253 -24.12 4.69 5.55
CA GLU A 253 -24.33 4.43 4.12
C GLU A 253 -23.02 4.27 3.34
N ILE A 254 -22.01 5.10 3.62
CA ILE A 254 -20.67 5.00 3.02
C ILE A 254 -20.07 3.63 3.35
N LEU A 255 -19.96 3.30 4.63
CA LEU A 255 -19.39 2.04 5.10
C LEU A 255 -20.19 0.86 4.54
N GLY A 256 -21.52 0.94 4.53
CA GLY A 256 -22.44 -0.04 3.97
C GLY A 256 -22.31 -0.26 2.46
N THR A 257 -21.82 0.73 1.73
CA THR A 257 -21.49 0.59 0.31
C THR A 257 -20.13 -0.06 0.13
N ILE A 258 -19.12 0.35 0.92
CA ILE A 258 -17.77 -0.21 0.85
C ILE A 258 -17.77 -1.72 1.11
N VAL A 259 -18.35 -2.17 2.23
CA VAL A 259 -18.37 -3.62 2.56
C VAL A 259 -19.15 -4.45 1.55
N ARG A 260 -20.09 -3.85 0.81
CA ARG A 260 -20.93 -4.54 -0.19
C ARG A 260 -20.25 -4.64 -1.55
N VAL A 261 -19.38 -3.69 -1.88
CA VAL A 261 -18.61 -3.68 -3.13
C VAL A 261 -17.31 -4.49 -2.98
N MET A 262 -16.76 -4.58 -1.76
CA MET A 262 -15.53 -5.34 -1.44
C MET A 262 -15.51 -6.79 -1.97
N PRO A 263 -16.58 -7.59 -1.87
CA PRO A 263 -16.63 -8.97 -2.39
C PRO A 263 -16.47 -9.02 -3.91
N ILE A 264 -17.00 -8.02 -4.62
CA ILE A 264 -16.96 -7.92 -6.08
C ILE A 264 -15.56 -7.50 -6.54
N LEU A 265 -14.90 -6.62 -5.79
CA LEU A 265 -13.60 -6.04 -6.16
C LEU A 265 -12.40 -6.85 -5.68
N VAL A 266 -12.53 -7.62 -4.61
CA VAL A 266 -11.39 -8.26 -3.93
C VAL A 266 -11.65 -9.74 -3.66
N GLY A 267 -12.87 -10.24 -3.78
CA GLY A 267 -13.18 -11.64 -3.49
C GLY A 267 -13.04 -11.96 -2.01
N VAL A 268 -13.65 -11.15 -1.15
CA VAL A 268 -13.77 -11.41 0.29
C VAL A 268 -15.03 -12.22 0.58
N GLU A 269 -14.95 -13.16 1.51
CA GLU A 269 -16.12 -13.93 1.96
C GLU A 269 -16.89 -13.15 3.01
N ARG A 270 -16.16 -12.55 3.96
CA ARG A 270 -16.72 -11.77 5.07
C ARG A 270 -15.90 -10.53 5.34
N ALA A 271 -16.55 -9.46 5.77
CA ALA A 271 -15.88 -8.23 6.18
C ALA A 271 -16.63 -7.57 7.33
N VAL A 272 -15.90 -7.02 8.31
CA VAL A 272 -16.46 -6.27 9.43
C VAL A 272 -15.61 -5.03 9.69
N ILE A 273 -16.27 -3.89 9.83
CA ILE A 273 -15.63 -2.62 10.20
C ILE A 273 -15.91 -2.37 11.68
N TYR A 274 -14.85 -2.29 12.48
CA TYR A 274 -14.89 -1.86 13.87
C TYR A 274 -14.31 -0.46 13.97
N SER A 275 -15.03 0.51 14.55
CA SER A 275 -14.47 1.80 14.93
C SER A 275 -13.80 1.72 16.31
N TRP A 276 -12.70 2.44 16.50
CA TRP A 276 -12.03 2.57 17.78
C TRP A 276 -12.56 3.79 18.54
N ASP A 277 -13.06 3.59 19.75
CA ASP A 277 -13.43 4.66 20.67
C ASP A 277 -12.27 4.92 21.63
N ALA A 278 -11.48 5.95 21.35
CA ALA A 278 -10.29 6.28 22.15
C ALA A 278 -10.62 6.75 23.58
N ALA A 279 -11.83 7.24 23.84
CA ALA A 279 -12.22 7.69 25.19
C ALA A 279 -12.65 6.52 26.07
N ALA A 280 -13.31 5.51 25.49
CA ALA A 280 -13.76 4.32 26.18
C ALA A 280 -12.83 3.11 26.04
N GLU A 281 -11.75 3.23 25.25
CA GLU A 281 -10.78 2.19 24.93
C GLU A 281 -11.42 0.87 24.46
N LEU A 282 -12.38 0.97 23.54
CA LEU A 282 -13.11 -0.20 23.04
C LEU A 282 -13.40 -0.14 21.54
N PHE A 283 -13.53 -1.32 20.93
CA PHE A 283 -13.97 -1.48 19.55
C PHE A 283 -15.49 -1.48 19.48
N ARG A 284 -16.07 -0.78 18.50
CA ARG A 284 -17.51 -0.83 18.22
C ARG A 284 -17.76 -1.28 16.78
N PRO A 285 -18.60 -2.29 16.55
CA PRO A 285 -18.98 -2.68 15.20
C PRO A 285 -19.76 -1.54 14.54
N LYS A 286 -19.45 -1.28 13.26
CA LYS A 286 -20.09 -0.25 12.45
C LYS A 286 -20.82 -0.86 11.26
N GLN A 287 -20.15 -1.72 10.51
CA GLN A 287 -20.72 -2.31 9.31
C GLN A 287 -20.18 -3.73 9.05
N GLU A 288 -21.00 -4.61 8.47
CA GLU A 288 -20.60 -5.96 8.07
C GLU A 288 -21.06 -6.36 6.67
N TYR A 289 -20.39 -7.38 6.15
CA TYR A 289 -20.82 -8.20 5.02
C TYR A 289 -20.53 -9.68 5.30
N GLY A 290 -21.48 -10.54 4.95
CA GLY A 290 -21.28 -11.99 4.91
C GLY A 290 -21.27 -12.68 6.28
N LEU A 291 -21.61 -11.97 7.37
CA LEU A 291 -21.73 -12.59 8.69
C LEU A 291 -23.01 -13.44 8.80
N PRO A 292 -22.93 -14.69 9.29
CA PRO A 292 -24.11 -15.49 9.62
C PRO A 292 -24.95 -14.83 10.71
N GLU A 293 -26.28 -14.85 10.57
CA GLU A 293 -27.21 -14.25 11.53
C GLU A 293 -27.15 -14.92 12.91
N GLU A 294 -26.70 -16.17 13.00
CA GLU A 294 -26.52 -16.89 14.27
C GLU A 294 -25.32 -16.36 15.09
N ILE A 295 -24.28 -15.87 14.40
CA ILE A 295 -23.02 -15.42 15.02
C ILE A 295 -23.02 -13.90 15.21
N LYS A 296 -23.79 -13.18 14.41
CA LYS A 296 -23.92 -11.72 14.47
C LYS A 296 -24.16 -11.18 15.89
N PRO A 297 -25.02 -11.74 16.75
CA PRO A 297 -25.17 -11.24 18.13
C PRO A 297 -23.89 -11.30 18.97
N GLN A 298 -22.99 -12.26 18.69
CA GLN A 298 -21.73 -12.42 19.40
C GLN A 298 -20.66 -11.44 18.90
N LEU A 299 -20.66 -11.12 17.59
CA LEU A 299 -19.69 -10.22 16.96
C LEU A 299 -20.16 -8.76 16.88
N TRP A 300 -21.46 -8.52 17.06
CA TRP A 300 -22.11 -7.20 16.97
C TRP A 300 -22.30 -6.53 18.34
N GLN A 301 -21.26 -6.60 19.17
CA GLN A 301 -21.19 -5.96 20.47
C GLN A 301 -19.85 -5.22 20.63
N PRO A 302 -19.75 -4.26 21.57
CA PRO A 302 -18.47 -3.62 21.88
C PRO A 302 -17.47 -4.62 22.46
N PHE A 303 -16.19 -4.49 22.10
CA PHE A 303 -15.12 -5.34 22.62
C PHE A 303 -14.00 -4.53 23.28
N LEU A 304 -13.53 -5.01 24.41
CA LEU A 304 -12.28 -4.56 25.01
C LEU A 304 -11.07 -5.17 24.27
N PRO A 305 -9.88 -4.54 24.35
CA PRO A 305 -8.68 -5.05 23.69
C PRO A 305 -8.32 -6.50 24.04
N ASP A 306 -8.57 -6.93 25.27
CA ASP A 306 -8.26 -8.28 25.74
C ASP A 306 -9.23 -9.35 25.20
N GLU A 307 -10.41 -8.96 24.71
CA GLU A 307 -11.45 -9.87 24.24
C GLU A 307 -11.28 -10.25 22.75
N PHE A 308 -10.48 -9.49 22.00
CA PHE A 308 -10.25 -9.74 20.58
C PHE A 308 -8.78 -9.46 20.19
N PRO A 309 -7.87 -10.44 20.44
CA PRO A 309 -6.43 -10.24 20.28
C PRO A 309 -6.00 -9.78 18.89
N LEU A 310 -6.65 -10.29 17.83
CA LEU A 310 -6.32 -9.93 16.45
C LEU A 310 -6.59 -8.45 16.14
N LEU A 311 -7.71 -7.88 16.61
CA LEU A 311 -8.01 -6.45 16.42
C LEU A 311 -7.02 -5.58 17.20
N THR A 312 -6.72 -6.00 18.43
CA THR A 312 -5.75 -5.33 19.31
C THR A 312 -4.36 -5.32 18.70
N ALA A 313 -3.93 -6.43 18.10
CA ALA A 313 -2.65 -6.49 17.40
C ALA A 313 -2.58 -5.48 16.25
N ALA A 314 -3.64 -5.36 15.44
CA ALA A 314 -3.67 -4.42 14.31
C ALA A 314 -3.53 -2.96 14.74
N ILE A 315 -4.25 -2.52 15.78
CA ILE A 315 -4.13 -1.15 16.29
C ILE A 315 -2.78 -0.91 17.01
N THR A 316 -2.27 -1.90 17.75
CA THR A 316 -1.03 -1.74 18.53
C THR A 316 0.20 -1.69 17.63
N GLN A 317 0.22 -2.52 16.58
CA GLN A 317 1.32 -2.56 15.61
C GLN A 317 1.21 -1.45 14.57
N GLY A 318 0.01 -0.93 14.31
CA GLY A 318 -0.24 0.04 13.25
C GLY A 318 0.04 -0.53 11.85
N GLN A 319 -0.06 -1.84 11.69
CA GLN A 319 0.16 -2.55 10.43
C GLN A 319 -0.89 -3.64 10.24
N MET A 320 -1.01 -4.13 9.01
CA MET A 320 -1.87 -5.27 8.68
C MET A 320 -1.38 -6.52 9.41
N VAL A 321 -2.31 -7.24 10.02
CA VAL A 321 -2.04 -8.46 10.80
C VAL A 321 -2.87 -9.61 10.22
N MET A 322 -2.29 -10.81 10.16
CA MET A 322 -2.92 -11.99 9.55
C MET A 322 -3.08 -13.13 10.56
N CYS A 323 -4.02 -14.03 10.30
CA CYS A 323 -4.24 -15.27 11.01
C CYS A 323 -4.59 -16.41 10.02
N GLN A 324 -3.98 -17.60 10.21
CA GLN A 324 -4.21 -18.80 9.38
C GLN A 324 -5.51 -19.55 9.73
N ASP A 325 -6.05 -19.30 10.91
CA ASP A 325 -7.18 -20.05 11.47
C ASP A 325 -8.53 -19.59 10.92
N ALA A 326 -8.55 -18.87 9.79
CA ALA A 326 -9.78 -18.41 9.15
C ALA A 326 -10.70 -19.58 8.76
N HIS A 327 -10.11 -20.73 8.44
CA HIS A 327 -10.82 -21.97 8.14
C HIS A 327 -11.66 -22.50 9.31
N LEU A 328 -11.40 -22.05 10.55
CA LEU A 328 -12.21 -22.38 11.73
C LEU A 328 -13.53 -21.60 11.80
N GLY A 329 -13.76 -20.65 10.90
CA GLY A 329 -15.01 -19.91 10.81
C GLY A 329 -15.16 -18.75 11.80
N PRO A 330 -16.16 -17.88 11.59
CA PRO A 330 -16.40 -16.67 12.38
C PRO A 330 -16.71 -16.91 13.86
N GLU A 331 -17.17 -18.10 14.23
CA GLU A 331 -17.40 -18.51 15.62
C GLU A 331 -16.12 -18.53 16.48
N ASN A 332 -14.95 -18.67 15.85
CA ASN A 332 -13.67 -18.78 16.54
C ASN A 332 -12.86 -17.49 16.51
N TRP A 333 -13.31 -16.44 15.81
CA TRP A 333 -12.53 -15.20 15.62
C TRP A 333 -12.07 -14.53 16.92
N LEU A 334 -12.89 -14.56 17.97
CA LEU A 334 -12.54 -13.98 19.27
C LEU A 334 -11.33 -14.65 19.93
N GLN A 335 -11.02 -15.90 19.55
CA GLN A 335 -9.90 -16.68 20.08
C GLN A 335 -8.68 -16.67 19.15
N THR A 336 -8.80 -16.07 17.96
CA THR A 336 -7.72 -16.05 16.98
C THR A 336 -6.60 -15.09 17.38
N CYS A 337 -5.36 -15.53 17.15
CA CYS A 337 -4.15 -14.78 17.43
C CYS A 337 -3.44 -14.40 16.12
N PRO A 338 -2.64 -13.31 16.13
CA PRO A 338 -1.79 -12.95 15.00
C PRO A 338 -0.76 -14.04 14.70
N CYS A 339 -0.49 -14.29 13.41
CA CYS A 339 0.63 -15.11 12.97
C CYS A 339 1.96 -14.54 13.47
N SER A 340 2.88 -15.43 13.85
CA SER A 340 4.29 -15.08 14.07
C SER A 340 5.01 -14.78 12.75
N ALA A 341 6.21 -14.17 12.84
CA ALA A 341 7.00 -13.81 11.66
C ALA A 341 7.42 -15.03 10.82
N GLU A 342 7.73 -16.17 11.45
CA GLU A 342 8.09 -17.42 10.75
C GLU A 342 6.87 -18.04 10.04
N GLU A 343 5.69 -17.91 10.64
CA GLU A 343 4.45 -18.38 10.04
C GLU A 343 4.07 -17.54 8.81
N LEU A 344 4.28 -16.23 8.84
CA LEU A 344 3.94 -15.28 7.77
C LEU A 344 4.46 -15.69 6.38
N GLU A 345 5.72 -16.15 6.30
CA GLU A 345 6.31 -16.66 5.04
C GLU A 345 5.59 -17.93 4.57
N SER A 346 5.18 -18.81 5.48
CA SER A 346 4.48 -20.05 5.09
C SER A 346 3.04 -19.80 4.61
N VAL A 347 2.36 -18.75 5.11
CA VAL A 347 0.93 -18.51 4.82
C VAL A 347 0.70 -17.78 3.51
N THR A 348 1.59 -16.87 3.15
CA THR A 348 1.51 -16.20 1.85
C THR A 348 1.53 -17.21 0.70
N TYR A 349 2.20 -18.35 0.89
CA TYR A 349 2.25 -19.45 -0.07
C TYR A 349 1.29 -20.61 0.22
N SER A 350 0.45 -20.58 1.26
CA SER A 350 -0.55 -21.64 1.54
C SER A 350 -1.85 -21.45 0.74
N ASP A 351 -2.58 -22.54 0.46
CA ASP A 351 -3.95 -22.48 -0.08
C ASP A 351 -5.00 -22.16 1.00
N ASP A 352 -4.61 -22.13 2.28
CA ASP A 352 -5.53 -21.88 3.39
C ASP A 352 -6.12 -20.47 3.33
N ARG A 353 -7.36 -20.33 3.83
CA ARG A 353 -8.01 -19.03 3.96
C ARG A 353 -7.31 -18.18 5.00
N LEU A 354 -7.24 -16.88 4.75
CA LEU A 354 -6.70 -15.91 5.69
C LEU A 354 -7.79 -15.06 6.33
N LEU A 355 -7.59 -14.77 7.61
CA LEU A 355 -8.28 -13.72 8.33
C LEU A 355 -7.30 -12.56 8.49
N VAL A 356 -7.68 -11.39 8.02
CA VAL A 356 -6.80 -10.22 7.92
C VAL A 356 -7.43 -9.06 8.68
N ALA A 357 -6.68 -8.49 9.62
CA ALA A 357 -7.06 -7.29 10.35
C ALA A 357 -6.21 -6.12 9.85
N LEU A 358 -6.87 -5.13 9.23
CA LEU A 358 -6.24 -3.93 8.70
C LEU A 358 -6.58 -2.73 9.58
N PRO A 359 -5.58 -2.02 10.13
CA PRO A 359 -5.84 -0.84 10.94
C PRO A 359 -6.35 0.31 10.07
N LEU A 360 -7.43 0.96 10.52
CA LEU A 360 -8.03 2.12 9.88
C LEU A 360 -7.31 3.36 10.40
N MET A 361 -6.31 3.86 9.68
CA MET A 361 -5.46 4.95 10.15
C MET A 361 -5.26 6.06 9.14
N VAL A 362 -5.12 7.29 9.65
CA VAL A 362 -4.72 8.45 8.86
C VAL A 362 -3.62 9.20 9.60
N LYS A 363 -2.45 9.39 8.97
CA LYS A 363 -1.29 10.10 9.54
C LYS A 363 -0.86 9.64 10.95
N GLY A 364 -1.01 8.33 11.23
CA GLY A 364 -0.64 7.71 12.51
C GLY A 364 -1.73 7.73 13.59
N GLU A 365 -2.88 8.33 13.31
CA GLU A 365 -4.06 8.27 14.18
C GLU A 365 -4.95 7.08 13.79
N ILE A 366 -5.44 6.33 14.79
CA ILE A 366 -6.23 5.11 14.61
C ILE A 366 -7.71 5.41 14.81
N PHE A 367 -8.52 5.05 13.82
CA PHE A 367 -9.97 5.20 13.80
C PHE A 367 -10.70 3.86 13.95
N GLY A 368 -10.00 2.72 13.87
CA GLY A 368 -10.62 1.41 13.94
C GLY A 368 -9.82 0.29 13.27
N VAL A 369 -10.50 -0.81 12.96
CA VAL A 369 -9.96 -1.98 12.26
C VAL A 369 -10.98 -2.49 11.25
N LEU A 370 -10.52 -2.80 10.05
CA LEU A 370 -11.25 -3.57 9.05
C LEU A 370 -10.79 -5.03 9.15
N LEU A 371 -11.71 -5.92 9.55
CA LEU A 371 -11.51 -7.36 9.63
C LEU A 371 -12.07 -8.02 8.36
N VAL A 372 -11.28 -8.86 7.70
CA VAL A 372 -11.64 -9.46 6.41
C VAL A 372 -11.28 -10.95 6.40
N GLU A 373 -12.22 -11.78 5.97
CA GLU A 373 -11.97 -13.19 5.64
C GLU A 373 -11.92 -13.37 4.12
N GLU A 374 -10.85 -13.99 3.63
CA GLU A 374 -10.72 -14.33 2.21
C GLU A 374 -11.76 -15.36 1.75
N ALA A 375 -12.28 -15.20 0.52
CA ALA A 375 -13.05 -16.26 -0.14
C ALA A 375 -12.14 -17.34 -0.74
N MET A 376 -12.69 -18.55 -0.89
CA MET A 376 -12.00 -19.68 -1.55
C MET A 376 -11.54 -19.30 -2.96
N GLY A 377 -10.24 -19.43 -3.23
CA GLY A 377 -9.70 -19.34 -4.59
C GLY A 377 -8.39 -18.54 -4.69
N GLY A 378 -7.29 -19.27 -4.90
CA GLY A 378 -6.14 -18.85 -5.69
C GLY A 378 -5.06 -18.02 -4.99
N ARG A 379 -3.94 -18.67 -4.63
CA ARG A 379 -2.66 -18.04 -4.19
C ARG A 379 -2.20 -16.90 -5.11
N ARG A 380 -2.47 -17.04 -6.42
CA ARG A 380 -1.95 -16.19 -7.51
C ARG A 380 -2.23 -14.68 -7.36
N PHE A 381 -3.28 -14.28 -6.65
CA PHE A 381 -3.67 -12.88 -6.49
C PHE A 381 -3.73 -12.41 -5.02
N ARG A 382 -3.21 -13.19 -4.06
CA ARG A 382 -3.31 -12.87 -2.63
C ARG A 382 -2.63 -11.55 -2.28
N ASN A 383 -1.36 -11.38 -2.64
CA ASN A 383 -0.62 -10.14 -2.37
C ASN A 383 -1.35 -8.90 -2.92
N ARG A 384 -1.88 -9.00 -4.14
CA ARG A 384 -2.63 -7.91 -4.76
C ARG A 384 -3.95 -7.61 -4.05
N ARG A 385 -4.68 -8.64 -3.64
CA ARG A 385 -5.90 -8.47 -2.84
C ARG A 385 -5.59 -7.74 -1.55
N LEU A 386 -4.52 -8.10 -0.84
CA LEU A 386 -4.08 -7.43 0.38
C LEU A 386 -3.74 -5.95 0.14
N GLU A 387 -3.09 -5.61 -0.99
CA GLU A 387 -2.83 -4.21 -1.36
C GLU A 387 -4.13 -3.43 -1.59
N ILE A 388 -5.11 -4.03 -2.29
CA ILE A 388 -6.43 -3.40 -2.50
C ILE A 388 -7.14 -3.24 -1.16
N LEU A 389 -7.14 -4.26 -0.28
CA LEU A 389 -7.72 -4.18 1.06
C LEU A 389 -7.10 -3.06 1.88
N ASN A 390 -5.77 -2.89 1.83
CA ASN A 390 -5.08 -1.82 2.52
C ASN A 390 -5.50 -0.44 1.99
N GLY A 391 -5.64 -0.29 0.67
CA GLY A 391 -6.17 0.93 0.07
C GLY A 391 -7.62 1.20 0.48
N ILE A 392 -8.46 0.16 0.57
CA ILE A 392 -9.84 0.28 1.07
C ILE A 392 -9.85 0.68 2.55
N ALA A 393 -9.00 0.08 3.39
CA ALA A 393 -8.85 0.43 4.80
C ALA A 393 -8.49 1.91 4.96
N GLN A 394 -7.61 2.46 4.12
CA GLN A 394 -7.30 3.89 4.10
C GLN A 394 -8.52 4.75 3.71
N GLN A 395 -9.31 4.34 2.72
CA GLN A 395 -10.54 5.07 2.34
C GLN A 395 -11.59 5.04 3.45
N VAL A 396 -11.76 3.90 4.12
CA VAL A 396 -12.64 3.77 5.29
C VAL A 396 -12.17 4.67 6.43
N ALA A 397 -10.87 4.69 6.72
CA ALA A 397 -10.31 5.56 7.76
C ALA A 397 -10.54 7.04 7.47
N LEU A 398 -10.37 7.47 6.21
CA LEU A 398 -10.67 8.83 5.78
C LEU A 398 -12.15 9.18 5.91
N ALA A 399 -13.05 8.25 5.58
CA ALA A 399 -14.49 8.46 5.74
C ALA A 399 -14.88 8.67 7.21
N ILE A 400 -14.35 7.82 8.11
CA ILE A 400 -14.58 7.94 9.56
C ILE A 400 -13.99 9.25 10.10
N GLN A 401 -12.77 9.60 9.72
CA GLN A 401 -12.13 10.85 10.14
C GLN A 401 -12.94 12.08 9.69
N ASN A 402 -13.40 12.09 8.44
CA ASN A 402 -14.18 13.20 7.90
C ASN A 402 -15.52 13.37 8.64
N ASP A 403 -16.22 12.27 8.94
CA ASP A 403 -17.48 12.30 9.71
C ASP A 403 -17.24 12.85 11.13
N LEU A 404 -16.19 12.37 11.81
CA LEU A 404 -15.82 12.88 13.15
C LEU A 404 -15.53 14.38 13.13
N PHE A 405 -14.77 14.87 12.15
CA PHE A 405 -14.49 16.31 12.02
C PHE A 405 -15.73 17.11 11.67
N GLN A 406 -16.64 16.60 10.84
CA GLN A 406 -17.91 17.25 10.56
C GLN A 406 -18.77 17.38 11.82
N GLN A 407 -18.86 16.32 12.62
CA GLN A 407 -19.60 16.32 13.88
C GLN A 407 -19.01 17.32 14.88
N GLU A 408 -17.68 17.34 15.03
CA GLU A 408 -16.99 18.31 15.90
C GLU A 408 -17.21 19.75 15.43
N MET A 409 -17.12 20.00 14.13
CA MET A 409 -17.36 21.32 13.54
C MET A 409 -18.79 21.81 13.82
N VAL A 410 -19.80 20.96 13.59
CA VAL A 410 -21.21 21.30 13.85
C VAL A 410 -21.45 21.55 15.34
N ALA A 411 -20.86 20.74 16.23
CA ALA A 411 -20.98 20.94 17.68
C ALA A 411 -20.35 22.27 18.12
N ARG A 412 -19.19 22.61 17.55
CA ARG A 412 -18.49 23.86 17.83
C ARG A 412 -19.26 25.08 17.30
N GLU A 413 -19.79 25.03 16.08
CA GLU A 413 -20.62 26.10 15.53
C GLU A 413 -21.87 26.35 16.39
N ARG A 414 -22.55 25.29 16.86
CA ARG A 414 -23.69 25.43 17.77
C ARG A 414 -23.30 26.15 19.06
N LEU A 415 -22.17 25.77 19.67
CA LEU A 415 -21.66 26.42 20.88
C LEU A 415 -21.31 27.90 20.62
N GLU A 416 -20.70 28.21 19.48
CA GLU A 416 -20.37 29.58 19.09
C GLU A 416 -21.64 30.44 18.91
N ILE A 417 -22.70 29.90 18.32
CA ILE A 417 -24.01 30.57 18.20
C ILE A 417 -24.63 30.85 19.58
N GLU A 418 -24.64 29.86 20.47
CA GLU A 418 -25.18 30.02 21.83
C GLU A 418 -24.46 31.14 22.61
N VAL A 419 -23.12 31.17 22.52
CA VAL A 419 -22.29 32.20 23.14
C VAL A 419 -22.51 33.58 22.49
N HIS A 420 -22.73 33.63 21.17
CA HIS A 420 -23.02 34.90 20.48
C HIS A 420 -24.38 35.47 20.89
N LEU A 421 -25.42 34.64 20.97
CA LEU A 421 -26.75 35.06 21.42
C LEU A 421 -26.72 35.58 22.86
N ALA A 422 -26.00 34.87 23.74
CA ALA A 422 -25.76 35.29 25.12
C ALA A 422 -25.16 36.70 25.21
N ARG A 423 -24.16 36.99 24.37
CA ARG A 423 -23.55 38.32 24.28
C ARG A 423 -24.55 39.38 23.81
N GLN A 424 -25.35 39.09 22.78
CA GLN A 424 -26.35 40.04 22.29
C GLN A 424 -27.37 40.41 23.37
N ILE A 425 -27.87 39.43 24.11
CA ILE A 425 -28.78 39.69 25.25
C ILE A 425 -28.06 40.53 26.30
N GLN A 426 -26.80 40.22 26.62
CA GLN A 426 -26.02 40.99 27.58
C GLN A 426 -25.87 42.47 27.18
N GLU A 427 -25.60 42.75 25.90
CA GLU A 427 -25.44 44.11 25.38
C GLU A 427 -26.71 44.96 25.58
N THR A 428 -27.91 44.35 25.55
CA THR A 428 -29.18 45.06 25.87
C THR A 428 -29.28 45.53 27.32
N PHE A 429 -28.47 44.96 28.23
CA PHE A 429 -28.44 45.39 29.62
C PHE A 429 -27.51 46.58 29.88
N ILE A 430 -26.85 47.13 28.85
CA ILE A 430 -26.10 48.38 28.95
C ILE A 430 -26.94 49.51 28.32
N PRO A 431 -26.95 50.75 28.88
CA PRO A 431 -27.67 51.85 28.27
C PRO A 431 -27.19 52.16 26.85
N GLU A 432 -28.09 52.12 25.86
CA GLU A 432 -27.78 52.54 24.49
C GLU A 432 -27.69 54.07 24.37
N ILE A 433 -28.50 54.79 25.15
CA ILE A 433 -28.59 56.24 25.16
C ILE A 433 -28.20 56.74 26.55
N LEU A 434 -27.18 57.59 26.61
CA LEU A 434 -26.78 58.27 27.83
C LEU A 434 -27.61 59.54 27.99
N PRO A 435 -28.03 59.89 29.21
CA PRO A 435 -28.72 61.15 29.46
C PRO A 435 -27.79 62.36 29.26
N GLU A 436 -28.35 63.47 28.78
CA GLU A 436 -27.64 64.72 28.48
C GLU A 436 -28.13 65.88 29.38
N PRO A 437 -27.83 65.87 30.69
CA PRO A 437 -28.24 66.94 31.57
C PRO A 437 -27.55 68.27 31.20
N PRO A 438 -28.26 69.42 31.27
CA PRO A 438 -27.67 70.71 30.93
C PRO A 438 -26.39 71.01 31.72
N GLY A 439 -25.32 71.35 31.01
CA GLY A 439 -24.03 71.73 31.62
C GLY A 439 -23.09 70.56 31.94
N TRP A 440 -23.44 69.33 31.57
CA TRP A 440 -22.63 68.14 31.79
C TRP A 440 -22.44 67.36 30.49
N ASP A 441 -21.25 66.80 30.30
CA ASP A 441 -20.93 65.91 29.18
C ASP A 441 -20.61 64.52 29.74
N ILE A 442 -21.28 63.49 29.21
CA ILE A 442 -21.24 62.12 29.73
C ILE A 442 -20.89 61.19 28.58
N SER A 443 -19.82 60.41 28.80
CA SER A 443 -19.37 59.41 27.85
C SER A 443 -19.06 58.12 28.60
N ALA A 444 -19.40 56.99 27.99
CA ALA A 444 -19.12 55.68 28.54
C ALA A 444 -18.51 54.77 27.45
N ARG A 445 -17.61 53.88 27.87
CA ARG A 445 -17.03 52.85 27.02
C ARG A 445 -17.01 51.55 27.77
N TRP A 446 -17.63 50.54 27.20
CA TRP A 446 -17.68 49.19 27.76
C TRP A 446 -17.13 48.19 26.75
N ARG A 447 -16.24 47.31 27.21
CA ARG A 447 -15.62 46.29 26.37
C ARG A 447 -15.33 45.06 27.23
N THR A 448 -15.97 43.95 26.90
CA THR A 448 -15.71 42.67 27.57
C THR A 448 -14.32 42.13 27.23
N ALA A 449 -13.71 41.45 28.20
CA ALA A 449 -12.42 40.76 28.00
C ALA A 449 -12.56 39.42 27.24
N ARG A 450 -13.74 38.79 27.29
CA ARG A 450 -14.12 37.55 26.56
C ARG A 450 -15.43 37.75 25.80
N GLN A 451 -16.08 36.67 25.35
CA GLN A 451 -17.36 36.77 24.65
C GLN A 451 -18.48 37.38 25.53
N VAL A 452 -18.49 37.13 26.84
CA VAL A 452 -19.50 37.61 27.81
C VAL A 452 -18.78 38.04 29.12
N GLY A 453 -19.16 39.20 29.69
CA GLY A 453 -18.51 39.80 30.88
C GLY A 453 -19.37 39.82 32.15
N GLY A 454 -18.81 40.27 33.27
CA GLY A 454 -19.56 40.57 34.52
C GLY A 454 -19.72 42.07 34.77
N ASP A 455 -18.81 42.87 34.20
CA ASP A 455 -18.76 44.32 34.31
C ASP A 455 -19.96 45.00 33.64
N PHE A 456 -20.52 46.02 34.26
CA PHE A 456 -21.56 46.86 33.65
C PHE A 456 -21.64 48.25 34.28
N TYR A 457 -22.34 49.13 33.59
CA TYR A 457 -22.68 50.45 34.11
C TYR A 457 -24.13 50.78 33.77
N ASP A 458 -24.72 51.69 34.55
CA ASP A 458 -26.02 52.28 34.25
C ASP A 458 -26.00 53.77 34.60
N ILE A 459 -26.67 54.58 33.79
CA ILE A 459 -26.82 56.01 34.02
C ILE A 459 -28.29 56.35 33.81
N PHE A 460 -28.93 56.97 34.78
CA PHE A 460 -30.36 57.24 34.74
C PHE A 460 -30.70 58.58 35.40
N GLU A 461 -31.65 59.29 34.79
CA GLU A 461 -32.19 60.53 35.35
C GLU A 461 -33.09 60.24 36.55
N MET A 462 -33.01 61.10 37.54
CA MET A 462 -33.81 61.06 38.76
C MET A 462 -34.57 62.38 38.95
N PRO A 463 -35.66 62.38 39.74
CA PRO A 463 -36.37 63.61 40.06
C PRO A 463 -35.46 64.68 40.69
N ASN A 464 -35.83 65.95 40.46
CA ASN A 464 -35.14 67.16 40.95
C ASN A 464 -33.76 67.42 40.31
N GLN A 465 -33.60 67.17 39.00
CA GLN A 465 -32.34 67.40 38.28
C GLN A 465 -31.16 66.67 38.94
N ARG A 466 -31.40 65.40 39.26
CA ARG A 466 -30.38 64.49 39.79
C ARG A 466 -30.10 63.41 38.77
N LEU A 467 -28.86 62.94 38.78
CA LEU A 467 -28.39 61.90 37.88
C LEU A 467 -27.76 60.78 38.69
N GLY A 468 -28.26 59.55 38.50
CA GLY A 468 -27.68 58.35 39.07
C GLY A 468 -26.60 57.79 38.15
N LEU A 469 -25.41 57.50 38.71
CA LEU A 469 -24.32 56.81 38.03
C LEU A 469 -24.00 55.54 38.80
N PHE A 470 -24.04 54.40 38.11
CA PHE A 470 -23.80 53.09 38.68
C PHE A 470 -22.74 52.35 37.86
N ILE A 471 -21.73 51.80 38.51
CA ILE A 471 -20.70 50.94 37.91
C ILE A 471 -20.56 49.71 38.80
N ALA A 472 -20.50 48.53 38.20
CA ALA A 472 -20.36 47.30 38.96
C ALA A 472 -19.59 46.22 38.19
N ASP A 473 -19.00 45.31 38.95
CA ASP A 473 -18.32 44.11 38.45
C ASP A 473 -18.82 42.88 39.23
N VAL A 474 -19.29 41.89 38.49
CA VAL A 474 -19.79 40.62 39.01
C VAL A 474 -18.65 39.61 39.00
N ALA A 475 -18.49 38.88 40.11
CA ALA A 475 -17.54 37.80 40.21
C ALA A 475 -17.77 36.73 39.12
N ASP A 476 -16.67 36.21 38.59
CA ASP A 476 -16.62 35.25 37.48
C ASP A 476 -16.90 35.86 36.09
N LYS A 477 -16.98 35.02 35.05
CA LYS A 477 -17.16 35.41 33.65
C LYS A 477 -18.15 34.46 32.96
N GLY A 478 -18.62 34.84 31.78
CA GLY A 478 -19.55 34.00 31.01
C GLY A 478 -21.01 34.19 31.43
N MET A 479 -21.85 33.20 31.07
CA MET A 479 -23.31 33.29 31.21
C MET A 479 -23.82 33.52 32.64
N PRO A 480 -23.32 32.81 33.68
CA PRO A 480 -23.78 33.04 35.06
C PRO A 480 -23.54 34.48 35.53
N ALA A 481 -22.38 35.07 35.20
CA ALA A 481 -22.05 36.45 35.54
C ALA A 481 -22.99 37.45 34.84
N ALA A 482 -23.29 37.25 33.55
CA ALA A 482 -24.21 38.13 32.81
C ALA A 482 -25.66 38.07 33.30
N LEU A 483 -26.14 36.90 33.77
CA LEU A 483 -27.47 36.80 34.39
C LEU A 483 -27.52 37.53 35.73
N PHE A 484 -26.47 37.39 36.54
CA PHE A 484 -26.38 38.06 37.83
C PHE A 484 -26.20 39.58 37.67
N MET A 485 -25.51 40.02 36.62
CA MET A 485 -25.42 41.41 36.16
C MET A 485 -26.81 41.99 35.85
N ALA A 486 -27.63 41.27 35.07
CA ALA A 486 -29.00 41.68 34.72
C ALA A 486 -29.93 41.79 35.94
N LEU A 487 -29.85 40.80 36.85
CA LEU A 487 -30.57 40.81 38.11
C LEU A 487 -30.17 42.01 38.96
N THR A 488 -28.87 42.22 39.15
CA THR A 488 -28.33 43.34 39.95
C THR A 488 -28.80 44.67 39.40
N ARG A 489 -28.67 44.90 38.09
CA ARG A 489 -29.13 46.14 37.43
C ARG A 489 -30.63 46.39 37.68
N THR A 490 -31.44 45.35 37.54
CA THR A 490 -32.90 45.44 37.74
C THR A 490 -33.25 45.80 39.18
N LEU A 491 -32.58 45.17 40.16
CA LEU A 491 -32.77 45.46 41.58
C LEU A 491 -32.31 46.87 41.93
N VAL A 492 -31.18 47.33 41.38
CA VAL A 492 -30.70 48.71 41.57
C VAL A 492 -31.74 49.71 41.05
N ARG A 493 -32.26 49.53 39.83
CA ARG A 493 -33.30 50.41 39.28
C ARG A 493 -34.58 50.43 40.12
N ALA A 494 -34.93 49.33 40.77
CA ALA A 494 -36.07 49.28 41.67
C ALA A 494 -35.79 49.98 43.02
N ALA A 495 -34.62 49.74 43.62
CA ALA A 495 -34.24 50.27 44.93
C ALA A 495 -34.04 51.80 44.91
N VAL A 496 -33.48 52.36 43.84
CA VAL A 496 -33.26 53.81 43.72
C VAL A 496 -34.55 54.63 43.65
N LEU A 497 -35.68 54.01 43.29
CA LEU A 497 -37.00 54.65 43.32
C LEU A 497 -37.60 54.72 44.74
N GLN A 498 -37.09 53.91 45.68
CA GLN A 498 -37.65 53.76 47.02
C GLN A 498 -36.77 54.34 48.13
N THR A 499 -35.58 54.82 47.80
CA THR A 499 -34.56 55.25 48.76
C THR A 499 -34.12 56.70 48.50
N ASN A 500 -33.50 57.34 49.50
CA ASN A 500 -33.09 58.75 49.43
C ASN A 500 -31.58 58.94 49.35
N SER A 501 -30.79 57.89 49.59
CA SER A 501 -29.33 57.95 49.57
C SER A 501 -28.69 56.73 48.88
N PRO A 502 -27.49 56.88 48.29
CA PRO A 502 -26.80 55.77 47.63
C PRO A 502 -26.53 54.56 48.53
N SER A 503 -26.23 54.78 49.81
CA SER A 503 -25.99 53.71 50.78
C SER A 503 -27.25 52.91 51.11
N GLU A 504 -28.40 53.58 51.23
CA GLU A 504 -29.69 52.90 51.45
C GLU A 504 -30.06 52.04 50.25
N ALA A 505 -29.90 52.56 49.03
CA ALA A 505 -30.14 51.82 47.80
C ALA A 505 -29.29 50.54 47.72
N LEU A 506 -27.98 50.66 47.96
CA LEU A 506 -27.06 49.52 47.90
C LEU A 506 -27.34 48.50 49.01
N ASN A 507 -27.68 48.92 50.23
CA ASN A 507 -28.07 48.00 51.29
C ASN A 507 -29.35 47.24 50.93
N GLN A 508 -30.37 47.91 50.38
CA GLN A 508 -31.59 47.24 49.93
C GLN A 508 -31.31 46.23 48.81
N VAL A 509 -30.45 46.58 47.84
CA VAL A 509 -30.03 45.65 46.78
C VAL A 509 -29.27 44.46 47.37
N ASN A 510 -28.37 44.70 48.33
CA ASN A 510 -27.63 43.64 49.01
C ASN A 510 -28.56 42.67 49.75
N ASP A 511 -29.55 43.19 50.49
CA ASP A 511 -30.52 42.36 51.22
C ASP A 511 -31.38 41.49 50.29
N LEU A 512 -31.63 41.97 49.06
CA LEU A 512 -32.34 41.24 48.02
C LEU A 512 -31.46 40.22 47.28
N LEU A 513 -30.16 40.51 47.10
CA LEU A 513 -29.22 39.62 46.41
C LEU A 513 -28.67 38.51 47.32
N TYR A 514 -28.41 38.81 48.59
CA TYR A 514 -27.75 37.90 49.53
C TYR A 514 -28.40 36.51 49.64
N PRO A 515 -29.75 36.38 49.68
CA PRO A 515 -30.40 35.07 49.75
C PRO A 515 -30.18 34.20 48.50
N ASP A 516 -30.02 34.83 47.34
CA ASP A 516 -29.90 34.17 46.03
C ASP A 516 -28.43 33.98 45.58
N CYS A 517 -27.47 34.48 46.35
CA CYS A 517 -26.04 34.28 46.10
C CYS A 517 -25.63 32.81 46.35
N ARG A 518 -25.41 32.06 45.26
CA ARG A 518 -24.73 30.75 45.33
C ARG A 518 -23.27 30.92 45.80
N GLN A 519 -22.70 29.93 46.48
CA GLN A 519 -21.32 29.97 47.01
C GLN A 519 -20.31 30.48 45.96
N GLY A 520 -19.73 31.66 46.21
CA GLY A 520 -18.67 32.26 45.40
C GLY A 520 -19.11 33.39 44.46
N MET A 521 -20.41 33.61 44.23
CA MET A 521 -20.91 34.72 43.41
C MET A 521 -21.15 35.96 44.27
N PHE A 522 -20.61 37.10 43.84
CA PHE A 522 -20.85 38.41 44.44
C PHE A 522 -20.76 39.51 43.38
N VAL A 523 -21.25 40.70 43.70
CA VAL A 523 -21.09 41.88 42.86
C VAL A 523 -20.47 42.98 43.68
N THR A 524 -19.45 43.63 43.13
CA THR A 524 -18.89 44.86 43.68
C THR A 524 -19.47 46.03 42.90
N ALA A 525 -19.79 47.14 43.58
CA ALA A 525 -20.43 48.26 42.92
C ALA A 525 -20.02 49.62 43.50
N VAL A 526 -20.10 50.65 42.67
CA VAL A 526 -20.11 52.05 43.07
C VAL A 526 -21.41 52.68 42.55
N TYR A 527 -22.17 53.26 43.46
CA TYR A 527 -23.37 54.02 43.12
C TYR A 527 -23.21 55.46 43.59
N GLY A 528 -23.44 56.42 42.69
CA GLY A 528 -23.41 57.83 42.99
C GLY A 528 -24.59 58.59 42.42
N VAL A 529 -24.93 59.70 43.08
CA VAL A 529 -25.97 60.64 42.66
C VAL A 529 -25.34 62.02 42.54
N LEU A 530 -25.40 62.57 41.33
CA LEU A 530 -24.97 63.91 41.00
C LEU A 530 -26.19 64.84 40.99
N ASP A 531 -26.16 65.89 41.80
CA ASP A 531 -27.07 67.02 41.66
C ASP A 531 -26.54 67.94 40.56
N THR A 532 -27.25 68.02 39.43
CA THR A 532 -26.72 68.69 38.22
C THR A 532 -26.76 70.21 38.33
N VAL A 533 -27.49 70.76 39.32
CA VAL A 533 -27.59 72.21 39.58
C VAL A 533 -26.43 72.67 40.48
N THR A 534 -26.20 71.95 41.57
CA THR A 534 -25.19 72.32 42.58
C THR A 534 -23.81 71.74 42.28
N GLY A 535 -23.75 70.69 41.44
CA GLY A 535 -22.54 69.92 41.18
C GLY A 535 -22.12 69.01 42.33
N LYS A 536 -22.96 68.85 43.36
CA LYS A 536 -22.68 67.97 44.50
C LYS A 536 -22.84 66.51 44.09
N PHE A 537 -21.76 65.74 44.18
CA PHE A 537 -21.77 64.30 43.97
C PHE A 537 -21.72 63.54 45.30
N THR A 538 -22.70 62.67 45.53
CA THR A 538 -22.77 61.81 46.72
C THR A 538 -22.68 60.36 46.27
N TYR A 539 -21.79 59.55 46.85
CA TYR A 539 -21.59 58.16 46.42
C TYR A 539 -21.44 57.19 47.59
N ALA A 540 -21.67 55.91 47.30
CA ALA A 540 -21.39 54.77 48.16
C ALA A 540 -20.58 53.74 47.36
N ASN A 541 -19.61 53.10 48.02
CA ASN A 541 -18.78 52.04 47.46
C ASN A 541 -19.08 50.72 48.21
N ALA A 542 -19.54 49.72 47.47
CA ALA A 542 -19.79 48.36 47.92
C ALA A 542 -18.66 47.42 47.50
N GLY A 543 -17.44 47.70 47.99
CA GLY A 543 -16.28 46.82 47.83
C GLY A 543 -15.64 46.77 46.43
N HIS A 544 -15.85 47.80 45.60
CA HIS A 544 -15.35 47.87 44.21
C HIS A 544 -13.93 48.44 44.08
N ASN A 545 -13.25 48.70 45.20
CA ASN A 545 -11.91 49.31 45.24
C ASN A 545 -10.80 48.30 45.48
#